data_AF-A0A497GRN8-F1
#
_entry.id   AF-A0A497GRN8-F1
#
_cell.length_a   1.000
_cell.length_b   1.000
_cell.length_c   1.000
_cell.angle_alpha   90.00
_cell.angle_beta   90.00
_cell.angle_gamma   90.00
#
_symmetry.space_group_name_H-M   'P 1'
#
loop_
_entity.id
_entity.type
_entity.pdbx_description
1 polymer ?
#
loop_
_entity_poly.entity_id
_entity_poly.type
_entity_poly.pdbx_seq_one_letter_code
_entity_poly.pdbx_strand_id
1 'polypeptide(L)'
;MLPFIERIYVKGSLTNIDLDGDGKPDSFQFQLTNPFPYGGSISSMSLKIDDEAVPPDSIEAELEGKVWKGGEVSDKNPVYIKPFATVYVRVKGRTLTPGEHKLSITIRILELGQSYTIEVKDTVK
;
A
#
# COMPACT_ATOMS: atom_id res chain seq x y z
N MET A 1 15.33 -4.38 -13.48
CA MET A 1 13.88 -4.09 -13.46
C MET A 1 13.19 -5.32 -12.89
N LEU A 2 12.36 -5.18 -11.84
CA LEU A 2 11.55 -6.31 -11.36
C LEU A 2 10.49 -6.63 -12.42
N PRO A 3 10.46 -7.85 -12.97
CA PRO A 3 9.44 -8.22 -13.94
C PRO A 3 8.08 -8.27 -13.23
N PHE A 4 7.02 -7.82 -13.91
CA PHE A 4 5.63 -7.90 -13.41
C PHE A 4 5.32 -7.07 -12.16
N ILE A 5 5.99 -5.94 -11.99
CA ILE A 5 5.77 -5.08 -10.82
C ILE A 5 4.33 -4.56 -10.74
N GLU A 6 3.66 -4.41 -11.87
CA GLU A 6 2.24 -4.05 -11.97
C GLU A 6 1.31 -5.08 -11.28
N ARG A 7 1.76 -6.34 -11.13
CA ARG A 7 0.99 -7.39 -10.46
C ARG A 7 1.03 -7.32 -8.94
N ILE A 8 1.87 -6.43 -8.38
CA ILE A 8 1.89 -6.19 -6.94
C ILE A 8 0.58 -5.55 -6.48
N TYR A 9 -0.05 -4.72 -7.32
CA TYR A 9 -1.34 -4.12 -6.97
C TYR A 9 -2.50 -5.06 -7.28
N VAL A 10 -3.41 -5.25 -6.32
CA VAL A 10 -4.64 -6.04 -6.53
C VAL A 10 -5.73 -5.15 -7.11
N LYS A 11 -6.01 -5.32 -8.41
CA LYS A 11 -7.03 -4.55 -9.12
C LYS A 11 -8.43 -4.75 -8.53
N GLY A 12 -9.15 -3.65 -8.31
CA GLY A 12 -10.49 -3.64 -7.71
C GLY A 12 -10.48 -3.70 -6.18
N SER A 13 -9.32 -3.62 -5.54
CA SER A 13 -9.21 -3.62 -4.08
C SER A 13 -9.38 -2.24 -3.45
N LEU A 14 -9.33 -1.16 -4.24
CA LEU A 14 -9.51 0.20 -3.76
C LEU A 14 -10.94 0.43 -3.29
N THR A 15 -11.12 0.70 -2.01
CA THR A 15 -12.42 0.97 -1.43
C THR A 15 -12.31 1.95 -0.26
N ASN A 16 -13.32 2.80 -0.11
CA ASN A 16 -13.51 3.52 1.14
C ASN A 16 -13.92 2.53 2.24
N ILE A 17 -13.47 2.79 3.47
CA ILE A 17 -13.78 2.00 4.67
C ILE A 17 -14.13 2.93 5.82
N ASP A 18 -14.91 2.41 6.75
CA ASP A 18 -15.26 3.02 8.02
C ASP A 18 -14.40 2.37 9.11
N LEU A 19 -13.42 3.10 9.63
CA LEU A 19 -12.52 2.59 10.66
C LEU A 19 -13.03 2.81 12.09
N ASP A 20 -13.90 3.79 12.33
CA ASP A 20 -14.41 4.11 13.67
C ASP A 20 -15.77 3.47 13.98
N GLY A 21 -16.43 2.92 12.96
CA GLY A 21 -17.69 2.20 13.05
C GLY A 21 -18.92 3.10 13.16
N ASP A 22 -18.81 4.38 12.80
CA ASP A 22 -19.91 5.35 12.88
C ASP A 22 -20.93 5.23 11.72
N GLY A 23 -20.67 4.34 10.76
CA GLY A 23 -21.47 4.11 9.58
C GLY A 23 -21.11 4.99 8.38
N LYS A 24 -20.07 5.83 8.48
CA LYS A 24 -19.58 6.68 7.40
C LYS A 24 -18.12 6.34 7.11
N PRO A 25 -17.74 6.20 5.83
CA PRO A 25 -16.35 6.03 5.51
C PRO A 25 -15.54 7.27 5.90
N ASP A 26 -14.40 7.05 6.55
CA ASP A 26 -13.44 8.07 6.99
C ASP A 26 -12.02 7.82 6.43
N SER A 27 -11.85 6.68 5.76
CA SER A 27 -10.57 6.13 5.33
C SER A 27 -10.74 5.40 4.01
N PHE A 28 -9.64 5.04 3.35
CA PHE A 28 -9.66 4.10 2.23
C PHE A 28 -8.61 3.00 2.41
N GLN A 29 -8.82 1.87 1.75
CA GLN A 29 -7.87 0.77 1.71
C GLN A 29 -7.69 0.23 0.30
N PHE A 30 -6.56 -0.43 0.08
CA PHE A 30 -6.29 -1.26 -1.08
C PHE A 30 -5.36 -2.41 -0.68
N GLN A 31 -5.15 -3.36 -1.59
CA GLN A 31 -4.32 -4.53 -1.34
C GLN A 31 -3.09 -4.54 -2.25
N LEU A 32 -1.96 -4.91 -1.66
CA LEU A 32 -0.73 -5.25 -2.35
C LEU A 32 -0.43 -6.73 -2.13
N THR A 33 -0.01 -7.43 -3.16
CA THR A 33 0.43 -8.82 -3.06
C THR A 33 1.90 -8.94 -3.47
N ASN A 34 2.64 -9.85 -2.85
CA ASN A 34 3.93 -10.26 -3.36
C ASN A 34 3.72 -11.41 -4.37
N PRO A 35 3.76 -11.16 -5.69
CA PRO A 35 3.48 -12.21 -6.68
C PRO A 35 4.66 -13.19 -6.88
N PHE A 36 5.76 -13.00 -6.17
CA PHE A 36 7.00 -13.73 -6.40
C PHE A 36 7.12 -14.96 -5.48
N PRO A 37 7.82 -16.02 -5.92
CA PRO A 37 8.10 -17.21 -5.11
C PRO A 37 9.19 -16.97 -4.04
N TYR A 38 9.60 -15.71 -3.83
CA TYR A 38 10.57 -15.29 -2.85
C TYR A 38 10.02 -14.11 -2.04
N GLY A 39 10.46 -14.00 -0.79
CA GLY A 39 10.11 -12.86 0.06
C GLY A 39 10.99 -11.64 -0.22
N GLY A 40 10.68 -10.53 0.45
CA GLY A 40 11.50 -9.32 0.40
C GLY A 40 11.19 -8.39 1.56
N SER A 41 12.20 -7.63 2.00
CA SER A 41 12.08 -6.70 3.11
C SER A 41 11.83 -5.29 2.59
N ILE A 42 10.64 -4.77 2.85
CA ILE A 42 10.28 -3.39 2.51
C ILE A 42 10.83 -2.46 3.58
N SER A 43 11.72 -1.54 3.19
CA SER A 43 12.34 -0.58 4.12
C SER A 43 11.78 0.83 4.01
N SER A 44 10.95 1.12 3.01
CA SER A 44 10.12 2.32 2.96
C SER A 44 8.97 2.14 1.97
N MET A 45 7.86 2.83 2.21
CA MET A 45 6.76 2.97 1.26
C MET A 45 6.34 4.44 1.19
N SER A 46 6.07 4.93 -0.02
CA SER A 46 5.37 6.19 -0.23
C SER A 46 4.22 6.01 -1.21
N LEU A 47 3.20 6.83 -1.04
CA LEU A 47 1.96 6.76 -1.80
C LEU A 47 1.59 8.16 -2.30
N LYS A 48 1.17 8.23 -3.56
CA LYS A 48 0.42 9.38 -4.09
C LYS A 48 -0.92 8.90 -4.61
N ILE A 49 -1.95 9.72 -4.37
CA ILE A 49 -3.29 9.56 -4.95
C ILE A 49 -3.57 10.79 -5.79
N ASP A 50 -3.88 10.60 -7.07
CA ASP A 50 -4.14 11.68 -8.02
C ASP A 50 -3.06 12.76 -8.00
N ASP A 51 -1.80 12.32 -7.99
CA ASP A 51 -0.58 13.14 -7.89
C ASP A 51 -0.34 13.85 -6.55
N GLU A 52 -1.25 13.74 -5.59
CA GLU A 52 -1.11 14.27 -4.25
C GLU A 52 -0.43 13.26 -3.31
N ALA A 53 0.62 13.69 -2.60
CA ALA A 53 1.34 12.85 -1.66
C ALA A 53 0.50 12.54 -0.41
N VAL A 54 0.48 11.26 -0.03
CA VAL A 54 -0.15 10.81 1.22
C VAL A 54 0.89 10.88 2.35
N PRO A 55 0.58 11.51 3.49
CA PRO A 55 1.48 11.55 4.65
C PRO A 55 1.81 10.16 5.18
N PRO A 56 3.09 9.82 5.44
CA PRO A 56 3.48 8.50 5.95
C PRO A 56 2.76 8.08 7.23
N ASP A 57 2.45 9.05 8.11
CA ASP A 57 1.78 8.80 9.39
C ASP A 57 0.30 8.44 9.24
N SER A 58 -0.31 8.73 8.09
CA SER A 58 -1.68 8.31 7.78
C SER A 58 -1.76 6.90 7.17
N ILE A 59 -0.62 6.30 6.81
CA ILE A 59 -0.55 4.99 6.16
C ILE A 59 -0.35 3.91 7.21
N GLU A 60 -1.19 2.87 7.17
CA GLU A 60 -1.00 1.64 7.91
C GLU A 60 -0.99 0.45 6.96
N ALA A 61 -0.04 -0.46 7.16
CA ALA A 61 0.02 -1.73 6.46
C ALA A 61 -0.31 -2.85 7.44
N GLU A 62 -1.19 -3.76 7.04
CA GLU A 62 -1.49 -4.98 7.79
C GLU A 62 -1.10 -6.21 6.99
N LEU A 63 -0.39 -7.13 7.63
CA LEU A 63 -0.03 -8.44 7.11
C LEU A 63 -0.17 -9.47 8.23
N GLU A 64 -0.99 -10.50 8.02
CA GLU A 64 -1.20 -11.61 8.96
C GLU A 64 -1.59 -11.14 10.38
N GLY A 65 -2.42 -10.10 10.49
CA GLY A 65 -2.87 -9.54 11.77
C GLY A 65 -1.86 -8.64 12.49
N LYS A 66 -0.65 -8.47 11.94
CA LYS A 66 0.32 -7.48 12.42
C LYS A 66 0.14 -6.18 11.65
N VAL A 67 0.17 -5.06 12.35
CA VAL A 67 0.04 -3.71 11.78
C VAL A 67 1.36 -2.96 11.91
N TRP A 68 1.75 -2.26 10.85
CA TRP A 68 2.89 -1.35 10.80
C TRP A 68 2.42 0.03 10.34
N LYS A 69 2.91 1.08 11.00
CA LYS A 69 2.69 2.46 10.55
C LYS A 69 3.74 2.83 9.51
N GLY A 70 3.34 3.55 8.46
CA GLY A 70 4.23 3.94 7.37
C GLY A 70 5.49 4.67 7.83
N GLY A 71 5.36 5.55 8.84
CA GLY A 71 6.48 6.27 9.45
C GLY A 71 7.45 5.42 10.28
N GLU A 72 7.09 4.18 10.66
CA GLU A 72 7.93 3.29 11.47
C GLU A 72 8.78 2.32 10.63
N VAL A 73 8.46 2.19 9.34
CA VAL A 73 9.17 1.33 8.39
C VAL A 73 10.46 2.01 7.95
N SER A 74 11.60 1.34 8.13
CA SER A 74 12.92 1.89 7.81
C SER A 74 13.95 0.80 7.50
N ASP A 75 15.14 1.18 7.05
CA ASP A 75 16.26 0.23 6.85
C ASP A 75 16.65 -0.51 8.15
N LYS A 76 16.39 0.08 9.33
CA LYS A 76 16.63 -0.54 10.64
C LYS A 76 15.45 -1.35 11.16
N ASN A 77 14.26 -1.13 10.62
CA ASN A 77 13.02 -1.81 11.00
C ASN A 77 12.19 -2.11 9.73
N PRO A 78 12.67 -3.01 8.86
CA PRO A 78 11.97 -3.32 7.63
C PRO A 78 10.81 -4.27 7.87
N VAL A 79 9.86 -4.29 6.94
CA VAL A 79 8.74 -5.24 6.94
C VAL A 79 9.02 -6.36 5.96
N TYR A 80 9.20 -7.58 6.48
CA TYR A 80 9.38 -8.75 5.64
C TYR A 80 8.05 -9.23 5.07
N ILE A 81 7.93 -9.24 3.74
CA ILE A 81 6.77 -9.74 3.00
C ILE A 81 7.09 -11.13 2.47
N LYS A 82 6.34 -12.13 2.92
CA LYS A 82 6.50 -13.53 2.49
C LYS A 82 6.11 -13.69 1.00
N PRO A 83 6.57 -14.76 0.33
CA PRO A 83 6.05 -15.15 -0.98
C PRO A 83 4.52 -15.24 -0.97
N PHE A 84 3.87 -14.72 -2.02
CA PHE A 84 2.42 -14.80 -2.23
C PHE A 84 1.54 -14.20 -1.12
N ALA A 85 2.14 -13.44 -0.20
CA ALA A 85 1.41 -12.78 0.87
C ALA A 85 0.67 -11.54 0.34
N THR A 86 -0.47 -11.24 0.96
CA THR A 86 -1.26 -10.04 0.71
C THR A 86 -1.18 -9.10 1.91
N VAL A 87 -0.81 -7.86 1.63
CA VAL A 87 -0.76 -6.74 2.56
C VAL A 87 -1.97 -5.85 2.31
N TYR A 88 -2.69 -5.50 3.38
CA TYR A 88 -3.77 -4.53 3.35
C TYR A 88 -3.18 -3.16 3.70
N VAL A 89 -3.25 -2.21 2.79
CA VAL A 89 -2.79 -0.84 3.03
C VAL A 89 -4.01 0.02 3.28
N ARG A 90 -4.02 0.72 4.41
CA ARG A 90 -5.08 1.64 4.83
C ARG A 90 -4.51 3.05 4.91
N VAL A 91 -5.30 4.02 4.48
CA VAL A 91 -4.98 5.44 4.60
C VAL A 91 -6.08 6.09 5.43
N LYS A 92 -5.68 6.60 6.59
CA LYS A 92 -6.59 7.15 7.60
C LYS A 92 -6.93 8.62 7.35
N GLY A 93 -8.14 9.00 7.72
CA GLY A 93 -8.58 10.41 7.74
C GLY A 93 -8.77 11.02 6.35
N ARG A 94 -8.94 10.17 5.33
CA ARG A 94 -9.20 10.57 3.95
C ARG A 94 -10.10 9.53 3.29
N THR A 95 -11.17 10.00 2.67
CA THR A 95 -11.96 9.21 1.71
C THR A 95 -11.66 9.63 0.28
N LEU A 96 -12.00 8.76 -0.65
CA LEU A 96 -11.94 9.02 -2.07
C LEU A 96 -13.36 9.25 -2.61
N THR A 97 -13.51 10.21 -3.52
CA THR A 97 -14.77 10.40 -4.24
C THR A 97 -15.09 9.16 -5.09
N PRO A 98 -16.35 8.81 -5.34
CA PRO A 98 -16.66 7.77 -6.32
C PRO A 98 -16.06 8.11 -7.69
N GLY A 99 -15.36 7.15 -8.32
CA GLY A 99 -14.67 7.38 -9.59
C GLY A 99 -13.32 6.69 -9.71
N GLU A 100 -12.64 6.93 -10.84
CA GLU A 100 -11.29 6.45 -11.09
C GLU A 100 -10.25 7.34 -10.39
N HIS A 101 -9.31 6.71 -9.71
CA HIS A 101 -8.17 7.33 -9.05
C HIS A 101 -6.85 6.75 -9.55
N LYS A 102 -5.82 7.58 -9.65
CA LYS A 102 -4.45 7.16 -9.95
C LYS A 102 -3.67 6.95 -8.66
N LEU A 103 -3.10 5.76 -8.48
CA LEU A 103 -2.19 5.46 -7.38
C LEU A 103 -0.77 5.38 -7.93
N SER A 104 0.15 6.09 -7.28
CA SER A 104 1.59 5.94 -7.48
C SER A 104 2.21 5.43 -6.19
N ILE A 105 2.60 4.16 -6.17
CA ILE A 105 3.10 3.45 -5.00
C ILE A 105 4.59 3.23 -5.19
N THR A 106 5.41 3.81 -4.32
CA THR A 106 6.86 3.59 -4.35
C THR A 106 7.28 2.76 -3.15
N ILE A 107 7.93 1.62 -3.40
CA ILE A 107 8.44 0.71 -2.37
C ILE A 107 9.96 0.59 -2.50
N ARG A 108 10.68 0.64 -1.38
CA ARG A 108 12.11 0.31 -1.34
C ARG A 108 12.30 -1.08 -0.79
N ILE A 109 13.02 -1.90 -1.55
CA ILE A 109 13.36 -3.27 -1.15
C ILE A 109 14.78 -3.26 -0.63
N LEU A 110 14.96 -3.60 0.65
CA LEU A 110 16.21 -3.48 1.37
C LEU A 110 17.33 -4.30 0.70
N GLU A 111 17.02 -5.55 0.33
CA GLU A 111 17.97 -6.48 -0.29
C GLU A 111 18.46 -6.01 -1.65
N LEU A 112 17.64 -5.23 -2.37
CA LEU A 112 17.98 -4.71 -3.70
C LEU A 112 18.61 -3.32 -3.64
N GLY A 113 18.53 -2.64 -2.49
CA GLY A 113 19.02 -1.28 -2.32
C GLY A 113 18.34 -0.24 -3.23
N GLN A 114 17.20 -0.59 -3.84
CA GLN A 114 16.52 0.19 -4.87
C GLN A 114 15.05 0.40 -4.53
N SER A 115 14.52 1.53 -5.00
CA SER A 115 13.10 1.83 -4.97
C SER A 115 12.45 1.49 -6.31
N TYR A 116 11.21 1.04 -6.24
CA TYR A 116 10.40 0.76 -7.40
C TYR A 116 9.05 1.45 -7.28
N THR A 117 8.59 2.03 -8.38
CA THR A 117 7.30 2.72 -8.46
C THR A 117 6.33 1.92 -9.30
N ILE A 118 5.13 1.74 -8.78
CA ILE A 118 3.98 1.12 -9.43
C ILE A 118 2.97 2.22 -9.67
N GLU A 119 2.56 2.41 -10.92
CA GLU A 119 1.49 3.33 -11.28
C GLU A 119 0.29 2.55 -11.79
N VAL A 120 -0.85 2.73 -11.11
CA VAL A 120 -2.10 2.04 -11.44
C VAL A 120 -3.28 2.99 -11.36
N LYS A 121 -4.35 2.63 -12.05
CA LYS A 121 -5.64 3.29 -11.94
C LYS A 121 -6.63 2.30 -11.33
N ASP A 122 -7.43 2.75 -10.36
CA ASP A 122 -8.50 1.95 -9.80
C ASP A 122 -9.74 2.76 -9.44
N THR A 123 -10.88 2.09 -9.32
CA THR A 123 -12.18 2.76 -9.19
C THR A 123 -12.78 2.50 -7.83
N VAL A 124 -13.09 3.58 -7.11
CA VAL A 124 -13.96 3.55 -5.94
C VAL A 124 -15.40 3.61 -6.42
N LYS A 125 -16.22 2.68 -5.94
CA LYS A 125 -17.65 2.58 -6.29
C LYS A 125 -18.53 3.42 -5.39
#